data_AF-A0A3C1CH54-F1
#
_entry.id   AF-A0A3C1CH54-F1
#
_cell.length_a   1.000
_cell.length_b   1.000
_cell.length_c   1.000
_cell.angle_alpha   90.00
_cell.angle_beta   90.00
_cell.angle_gamma   90.00
#
_symmetry.space_group_name_H-M   'P 1'
#
loop_
_entity.id
_entity.type
_entity.pdbx_description
1 polymer ?
#
loop_
_entity_poly.entity_id
_entity_poly.type
_entity_poly.pdbx_seq_one_letter_code
_entity_poly.pdbx_strand_id
1 'polypeptide(L)' 'MSVKADCRHYVMQTTGRGEKLERCRVDANEQLPFACPEGCVFYEPRRVSDAGWQVGRRPPTERGRET' A
#
# COMPACT_ATOMS: atom_id res chain seq x y z
N MET A 1 7.99 -13.50 -12.06
CA MET A 1 7.24 -13.59 -10.79
C MET A 1 7.70 -12.47 -9.87
N SER A 2 6.78 -11.59 -9.46
CA SER A 2 7.05 -10.42 -8.61
C SER A 2 5.82 -10.10 -7.75
N VAL A 3 5.98 -9.25 -6.74
CA VAL A 3 4.86 -8.83 -5.88
C VAL A 3 4.00 -7.80 -6.60
N LYS A 4 2.69 -8.06 -6.68
CA LYS A 4 1.70 -7.09 -7.18
C LYS A 4 1.15 -6.26 -6.01
N ALA A 5 1.88 -5.19 -5.67
CA ALA A 5 1.58 -4.35 -4.49
C ALA A 5 0.23 -3.62 -4.58
N ASP A 6 -0.29 -3.45 -5.79
CA ASP A 6 -1.58 -2.86 -6.12
C ASP A 6 -2.74 -3.89 -6.07
N CYS A 7 -2.48 -5.17 -5.82
CA CYS A 7 -3.53 -6.19 -5.70
C CYS A 7 -4.32 -6.01 -4.40
N ARG A 8 -5.65 -6.13 -4.47
CA ARG A 8 -6.58 -6.11 -3.32
C ARG A 8 -6.29 -7.23 -2.30
N HIS A 9 -5.76 -8.36 -2.77
CA HIS A 9 -5.46 -9.51 -1.94
C HIS A 9 -4.07 -9.47 -1.30
N TYR A 10 -3.21 -8.52 -1.72
CA TYR A 10 -1.92 -8.32 -1.09
C TYR A 10 -2.08 -7.61 0.26
N VAL A 11 -1.51 -8.19 1.30
CA VAL A 11 -1.48 -7.65 2.66
C VAL A 11 -0.03 -7.54 3.08
N MET A 12 0.35 -6.34 3.51
CA MET A 12 1.64 -6.05 4.11
C MET A 12 1.40 -5.42 5.47
N GLN A 13 1.99 -6.02 6.49
CA GLN A 13 1.88 -5.58 7.87
C GLN A 13 3.26 -5.53 8.49
N THR A 14 3.55 -4.46 9.23
CA THR A 14 4.74 -4.38 10.07
C THR A 14 4.35 -4.77 11.50
N THR A 15 5.04 -5.73 12.09
CA THR A 15 4.79 -6.15 13.47
C THR A 15 5.37 -5.11 14.44
N GLY A 16 4.97 -5.17 15.72
CA GLY A 16 5.52 -4.29 16.76
C GLY A 16 7.03 -4.46 16.98
N ARG A 17 7.64 -5.52 16.43
CA ARG A 17 9.09 -5.76 16.46
C ARG A 17 9.81 -5.26 15.20
N GLY A 18 9.11 -4.61 14.27
CA GLY A 18 9.67 -4.09 13.03
C GLY A 18 9.79 -5.12 11.91
N GLU A 19 9.26 -6.33 12.08
CA GLU A 19 9.27 -7.36 11.05
C GLU A 19 8.21 -7.03 9.99
N LYS A 20 8.58 -7.12 8.71
CA LYS A 20 7.64 -6.99 7.60
C LYS A 20 7.06 -8.36 7.27
N LEU A 21 5.74 -8.49 7.38
CA LEU A 21 5.00 -9.67 6.98
C LEU A 21 4.21 -9.40 5.71
N GLU A 22 4.35 -10.29 4.73
CA GLU A 22 3.67 -10.23 3.43
C GLU A 22 2.79 -11.48 3.27
N ARG A 23 1.54 -11.30 2.82
CA ARG A 23 0.58 -12.39 2.64
C ARG A 23 -0.38 -12.12 1.49
N CYS A 24 -0.78 -13.16 0.77
CA CYS A 24 -1.95 -13.14 -0.11
C CYS A 24 -3.18 -13.67 0.63
N ARG A 25 -4.30 -12.94 0.62
CA ARG A 25 -5.54 -13.36 1.31
C ARG A 25 -6.17 -14.65 0.78
N VAL A 26 -5.82 -15.05 -0.44
CA VAL A 26 -6.34 -16.27 -1.10
C VAL A 26 -5.26 -17.32 -1.28
N ASP A 27 -4.09 -17.13 -0.66
CA ASP A 27 -2.96 -18.08 -0.66
C ASP A 27 -2.51 -18.54 -2.06
N ALA A 28 -2.78 -17.74 -3.10
CA ALA A 28 -2.35 -18.01 -4.48
C ALA A 28 -0.90 -17.58 -4.76
N ASN A 29 -0.17 -17.08 -3.78
CA ASN A 29 1.21 -16.64 -3.92
C ASN A 29 2.19 -17.81 -3.75
N GLU A 30 3.40 -17.64 -4.26
CA GLU A 30 4.57 -18.42 -3.83
C GLU A 30 4.98 -17.94 -2.44
N GLN A 31 5.25 -18.86 -1.50
CA GLN A 31 5.50 -18.48 -0.11
C GLN A 31 6.94 -18.01 0.12
N LEU A 32 7.93 -18.60 -0.56
CA LEU A 32 9.36 -18.33 -0.37
C LEU A 32 10.11 -18.43 -1.71
N PRO A 33 10.53 -17.31 -2.32
CA PRO A 33 10.25 -15.92 -1.92
C PRO A 33 8.77 -15.57 -2.11
N PHE A 34 8.28 -14.58 -1.35
CA PHE A 34 6.92 -14.09 -1.54
C PHE A 34 6.77 -13.46 -2.93
N ALA A 35 5.99 -14.09 -3.81
CA ALA A 35 5.77 -13.60 -5.18
C ALA A 35 4.36 -13.94 -5.68
N CYS A 36 3.82 -13.11 -6.57
CA CYS A 36 2.62 -13.47 -7.32
C CYS A 36 3.02 -14.29 -8.56
N PRO A 37 2.28 -15.38 -8.88
CA PRO A 37 2.53 -16.15 -10.08
C PRO A 37 2.24 -15.31 -11.33
N GLU A 38 2.94 -15.61 -12.42
CA GLU A 38 2.62 -15.02 -13.73
C GLU A 38 1.18 -15.41 -14.13
N GLY A 39 0.39 -14.44 -14.59
CA GLY A 39 -1.00 -14.68 -14.98
C GLY A 39 -1.97 -15.01 -13.83
N CYS A 40 -1.68 -14.60 -12.59
CA CYS A 40 -2.55 -14.85 -11.43
C CYS A 40 -4.03 -14.50 -11.71
N VAL A 41 -4.90 -15.52 -11.73
CA VAL A 41 -6.33 -15.39 -12.01
C VAL A 41 -7.13 -14.67 -10.92
N PHE A 42 -6.55 -14.55 -9.72
CA PHE A 42 -7.14 -13.84 -8.58
C PHE A 42 -6.64 -12.39 -8.47
N TYR A 43 -5.87 -11.90 -9.45
CA TYR A 43 -5.43 -10.52 -9.41
C TYR A 43 -6.63 -9.59 -9.58
N GLU A 44 -6.88 -8.78 -8.55
CA GLU A 44 -7.88 -7.71 -8.58
C GLU A 44 -7.20 -6.41 -8.15
N PRO A 45 -7.19 -5.35 -8.98
CA PRO A 45 -6.57 -4.09 -8.62
C PRO A 45 -7.31 -3.42 -7.46
N ARG A 46 -6.56 -3.01 -6.44
CA ARG A 46 -7.06 -2.27 -5.28
C ARG A 46 -7.38 -0.85 -5.72
N ARG A 47 -8.67 -0.54 -5.84
CA ARG A 47 -9.13 0.84 -6.01
C ARG A 47 -9.05 1.55 -4.66
N VAL A 48 -8.02 2.36 -4.46
CA VAL A 48 -7.98 3.40 -3.42
C VAL A 48 -8.66 4.63 -4.02
N SER A 49 -9.86 4.94 -3.56
CA SER A 49 -10.54 6.18 -3.95
C SER A 49 -10.05 7.31 -3.05
N ASP A 50 -9.54 8.40 -3.63
CA ASP A 50 -9.25 9.65 -2.91
C ASP A 50 -10.52 10.44 -2.54
N ALA A 51 -11.70 9.92 -2.89
CA ALA A 51 -12.98 10.55 -2.65
C ALA A 51 -13.22 10.75 -1.14
N GLY A 52 -13.23 12.02 -0.73
CA GLY A 52 -13.51 12.43 0.66
C GLY A 52 -12.27 12.83 1.47
N TRP A 53 -11.04 12.66 0.96
CA TRP A 53 -9.84 13.10 1.67
C TRP A 53 -9.44 14.52 1.23
N GLN A 54 -9.79 15.54 2.04
CA GLN A 54 -9.23 16.88 1.86
C GLN A 54 -8.02 17.05 2.76
N VAL A 55 -6.81 17.04 2.17
CA VAL A 55 -5.61 17.48 2.88
C VAL A 55 -5.77 18.98 3.13
N GLY A 56 -6.00 19.37 4.38
CA GLY A 56 -6.15 20.78 4.75
C GLY A 56 -4.98 21.60 4.22
N ARG A 57 -5.28 22.67 3.47
CA ARG A 57 -4.28 23.59 2.95
C ARG A 57 -3.51 24.17 4.13
N ARG A 58 -2.22 23.84 4.26
CA ARG A 58 -1.35 24.46 5.27
C ARG A 58 -1.40 25.99 5.05
N PRO A 59 -1.75 26.79 6.06
CA PRO A 59 -1.77 28.24 5.89
C PRO A 59 -0.36 28.72 5.50
N PRO A 60 -0.23 29.75 4.65
CA PRO A 60 1.05 30.37 4.41
C PRO A 60 1.66 30.77 5.75
N THR A 61 2.86 30.27 6.03
CA THR A 61 3.64 30.77 7.17
C THR A 61 3.89 32.26 6.90
N GLU A 62 3.32 33.15 7.72
CA GLU A 62 3.63 34.58 7.66
C GLU A 62 5.08 34.76 8.09
N ARG A 63 5.99 34.72 7.11
CA ARG A 63 7.36 35.20 7.24
C ARG A 63 7.34 36.63 6.71
N GLY A 64 7.35 37.60 7.62
CA GLY A 64 7.56 39.01 7.28
C GLY A 64 6.62 39.96 8.00
N ARG A 65 6.89 40.23 9.28
CA ARG A 65 6.52 41.49 9.91
C ARG A 65 7.76 42.10 10.54
N GLU A 66 8.54 42.77 9.70
CA GLU A 66 9.56 43.74 10.12
C GLU A 66 9.17 45.09 9.49
N THR A 67 8.71 46.00 10.34
CA THR A 67 8.70 47.46 10.14
C THR A 67 8.98 48.09 11.49
#